data_AF-A0AAX3M5F6-F1
#
_entry.id   AF-A0AAX3M5F6-F1
#
_cell.length_a   1.000
_cell.length_b   1.000
_cell.length_c   1.000
_cell.angle_alpha   90.00
_cell.angle_beta   90.00
_cell.angle_gamma   90.00
#
_symmetry.space_group_name_H-M   'P 1'
#
loop_
_entity.id
_entity.type
_entity.pdbx_description
1 polymer ?
#
loop_
_entity_poly.entity_id
_entity_poly.type
_entity_poly.pdbx_seq_one_letter_code
_entity_poly.pdbx_strand_id
1 'polypeptide(L)'
;MWGRKKNKQSLHKPLSEQQLWERYFFERHSLDTLLEWSKRLKYFRYCRAYGGHVGDGDSLLIAIRIQSEQELHEVFEQLDIPIVLASDSSTSTTANWRYPQIEHPKHVMIAGVKAFIWMYPDRMKLSITNLEHPVEVTATSVVAAEQLEPFLAPLAYRMIDPPQDDRYCFRAEDWR
;
A
#
# COMPACT_ATOMS: atom_id res chain seq x y z
N MET A 1 62.34 10.45 -25.25
CA MET A 1 61.11 11.17 -24.87
C MET A 1 59.88 10.37 -25.29
N TRP A 2 59.26 9.56 -24.44
CA TRP A 2 57.87 9.09 -24.66
C TRP A 2 57.26 8.78 -23.28
N GLY A 3 56.65 9.79 -22.67
CA GLY A 3 55.92 9.66 -21.40
C GLY A 3 54.47 9.25 -21.66
N ARG A 4 54.15 7.97 -21.54
CA ARG A 4 52.75 7.49 -21.50
C ARG A 4 52.10 8.02 -20.22
N LYS A 5 51.27 9.06 -20.33
CA LYS A 5 50.29 9.40 -19.28
C LYS A 5 49.30 8.24 -19.18
N LYS A 6 49.40 7.46 -18.09
CA LYS A 6 48.34 6.52 -17.70
C LYS A 6 47.11 7.36 -17.35
N ASN A 7 46.15 7.39 -18.25
CA ASN A 7 44.83 7.94 -17.98
C ASN A 7 44.15 6.97 -17.00
N LYS A 8 44.24 7.26 -15.69
CA LYS A 8 43.46 6.55 -14.69
C LYS A 8 42.01 6.96 -14.88
N GLN A 9 41.27 6.22 -15.72
CA GLN A 9 39.82 6.23 -15.69
C GLN A 9 39.40 6.01 -14.23
N SER A 10 38.61 6.93 -13.69
CA SER A 10 38.14 6.84 -12.32
C SER A 10 37.28 5.59 -12.19
N LEU A 11 37.74 4.64 -11.38
CA LEU A 11 36.95 3.50 -10.92
C LEU A 11 35.61 4.01 -10.38
N HIS A 12 34.51 3.44 -10.87
CA HIS A 12 33.13 3.72 -10.47
C HIS A 12 33.04 3.99 -8.97
N LYS A 13 32.62 5.20 -8.58
CA LYS A 13 32.25 5.49 -7.19
C LYS A 13 31.00 4.63 -6.89
N PRO A 14 31.02 3.80 -5.82
CA PRO A 14 29.83 3.04 -5.44
C PRO A 14 28.68 3.99 -5.11
N LEU A 15 27.46 3.59 -5.46
CA LEU A 15 26.25 4.32 -5.08
C LEU A 15 26.13 4.36 -3.56
N SER A 16 25.64 5.48 -3.04
CA SER A 16 25.22 5.59 -1.64
C SER A 16 24.01 4.71 -1.36
N GLU A 17 23.74 4.43 -0.09
CA GLU A 17 22.52 3.70 0.33
C GLU A 17 21.25 4.37 -0.22
N GLN A 18 21.17 5.70 -0.14
CA GLN A 18 20.05 6.46 -0.68
C GLN A 18 19.87 6.26 -2.19
N GLN A 19 20.95 6.28 -2.96
CA GLN A 19 20.88 6.06 -4.41
C GLN A 19 20.50 4.62 -4.77
N LEU A 20 20.95 3.63 -3.98
CA LEU A 20 20.52 2.24 -4.13
C LEU A 20 19.04 2.07 -3.81
N TRP A 21 18.59 2.72 -2.74
CA TRP A 21 17.20 2.76 -2.32
C TRP A 21 16.31 3.39 -3.40
N GLU A 22 16.64 4.58 -3.89
CA GLU A 22 15.91 5.25 -4.98
C GLU A 22 15.84 4.39 -6.24
N ARG A 23 16.96 3.78 -6.63
CA ARG A 23 17.00 2.87 -7.78
C ARG A 23 16.05 1.69 -7.60
N TYR A 24 16.00 1.12 -6.40
CA TYR A 24 15.08 0.03 -6.08
C TYR A 24 13.61 0.47 -6.05
N PHE A 25 13.35 1.63 -5.46
CA PHE A 25 12.02 2.19 -5.29
C PHE A 25 11.37 2.53 -6.63
N PHE A 26 12.14 3.17 -7.53
CA PHE A 26 11.67 3.57 -8.86
C PHE A 26 11.96 2.54 -9.97
N GLU A 27 12.29 1.30 -9.60
CA GLU A 27 12.62 0.24 -10.58
C GLU A 27 11.44 -0.07 -11.52
N ARG A 28 10.21 -0.06 -10.99
CA ARG A 28 9.00 -0.40 -11.76
C ARG A 28 8.23 0.81 -12.26
N HIS A 29 8.21 1.89 -11.48
CA HIS A 29 7.52 3.12 -11.83
C HIS A 29 8.45 4.30 -11.64
N SER A 30 8.53 5.17 -12.65
CA SER A 30 9.31 6.39 -12.55
C SER A 30 8.69 7.35 -11.53
N LEU A 31 9.51 8.29 -11.07
CA LEU A 31 9.03 9.40 -10.23
C LEU A 31 7.86 10.15 -10.89
N ASP A 32 7.94 10.44 -12.20
CA ASP A 32 6.88 11.13 -12.93
C ASP A 32 5.55 10.36 -12.91
N THR A 33 5.60 9.04 -13.08
CA THR A 33 4.41 8.17 -12.98
C THR A 33 3.81 8.22 -11.59
N LEU A 34 4.63 8.09 -10.53
CA LEU A 34 4.13 8.12 -9.16
C LEU A 34 3.58 9.51 -8.76
N LEU A 35 4.20 10.60 -9.25
CA LEU A 35 3.67 11.95 -9.10
C LEU A 35 2.33 12.12 -9.82
N GLU A 36 2.16 11.54 -11.01
CA GLU A 36 0.89 11.57 -11.74
C GLU A 36 -0.21 10.83 -10.98
N TRP A 37 0.07 9.61 -10.50
CA TRP A 37 -0.89 8.85 -9.67
C TRP A 37 -1.24 9.59 -8.38
N SER A 38 -0.28 10.23 -7.71
CA SER A 38 -0.53 10.99 -6.48
C SER A 38 -1.48 12.19 -6.67
N LYS A 39 -1.60 12.71 -7.89
CA LYS A 39 -2.57 13.79 -8.21
C LYS A 39 -3.98 13.24 -8.41
N ARG A 40 -4.11 11.97 -8.79
CA ARG A 40 -5.38 11.29 -9.06
C ARG A 40 -5.96 10.61 -7.82
N LEU A 41 -5.08 10.07 -6.99
CA LEU A 41 -5.43 9.32 -5.80
C LEU A 41 -5.25 10.18 -4.56
N LYS A 42 -6.37 10.60 -3.96
CA LYS A 42 -6.33 11.45 -2.77
C LYS A 42 -6.00 10.64 -1.52
N TYR A 43 -6.60 9.45 -1.38
CA TYR A 43 -6.42 8.60 -0.20
C TYR A 43 -5.38 7.50 -0.42
N PHE A 44 -5.39 6.84 -1.60
CA PHE A 44 -4.44 5.76 -1.86
C PHE A 44 -3.00 6.28 -2.02
N ARG A 45 -2.04 5.50 -1.52
CA ARG A 45 -0.60 5.70 -1.75
C ARG A 45 -0.01 4.46 -2.41
N TYR A 46 0.90 4.68 -3.36
CA TYR A 46 1.76 3.60 -3.87
C TYR A 46 2.75 3.23 -2.77
N CYS A 47 2.81 1.95 -2.41
CA CYS A 47 3.81 1.41 -1.51
C CYS A 47 4.59 0.30 -2.21
N ARG A 48 5.91 0.45 -2.24
CA ARG A 48 6.86 -0.51 -2.80
C ARG A 48 6.90 -1.75 -1.90
N ALA A 49 7.01 -2.93 -2.49
CA ALA A 49 7.28 -4.15 -1.75
C ALA A 49 8.54 -4.01 -0.87
N TYR A 50 8.64 -4.74 0.25
CA TYR A 50 9.87 -4.77 1.04
C TYR A 50 10.93 -5.68 0.42
N GLY A 51 10.46 -6.77 -0.20
CA GLY A 51 11.28 -7.90 -0.60
C GLY A 51 11.59 -8.77 0.63
N GLY A 52 11.10 -10.01 0.64
CA GLY A 52 11.36 -10.92 1.75
C GLY A 52 10.46 -12.15 1.82
N HIS A 53 9.31 -12.12 1.12
CA HIS A 53 8.38 -13.25 1.05
C HIS A 53 7.91 -13.48 -0.38
N VAL A 54 7.58 -14.73 -0.70
CA VAL A 54 6.92 -15.08 -1.97
C VAL A 54 5.56 -14.39 -2.02
N GLY A 55 5.31 -13.61 -3.07
CA GLY A 55 4.06 -12.86 -3.24
C GLY A 55 4.07 -11.46 -2.62
N ASP A 56 5.17 -11.01 -2.03
CA ASP A 56 5.33 -9.60 -1.64
C ASP A 56 5.42 -8.73 -2.90
N GLY A 57 4.52 -7.75 -2.99
CA GLY A 57 4.26 -7.01 -4.20
C GLY A 57 3.96 -5.55 -3.90
N ASP A 58 4.06 -4.73 -4.93
CA ASP A 58 3.71 -3.32 -4.79
C ASP A 58 2.20 -3.20 -4.56
N SER A 59 1.78 -2.19 -3.79
CA SER A 59 0.38 -2.01 -3.44
C SER A 59 -0.06 -0.56 -3.60
N LEU A 60 -1.33 -0.37 -3.96
CA LEU A 60 -2.05 0.86 -3.68
C LEU A 60 -2.76 0.67 -2.36
N LEU A 61 -2.38 1.45 -1.35
CA LEU A 61 -2.74 1.21 0.03
C LEU A 61 -3.42 2.43 0.66
N ILE A 62 -4.40 2.17 1.52
CA ILE A 62 -4.91 3.12 2.51
C ILE A 62 -4.83 2.53 3.92
N ALA A 63 -4.92 3.39 4.92
CA ALA A 63 -5.13 2.99 6.30
C ALA A 63 -6.24 3.85 6.94
N ILE A 64 -7.16 3.19 7.64
CA ILE A 64 -8.30 3.79 8.32
C ILE A 64 -8.15 3.50 9.81
N ARG A 65 -8.15 4.54 10.65
CA ARG A 65 -8.10 4.40 12.11
C ARG A 65 -9.38 3.76 12.63
N ILE A 66 -9.23 2.77 13.51
CA ILE A 66 -10.32 2.07 14.22
C ILE A 66 -9.97 2.00 15.70
N GLN A 67 -10.77 2.61 16.56
CA GLN A 67 -10.52 2.71 18.01
C GLN A 67 -11.52 1.89 18.84
N SER A 68 -12.68 1.57 18.26
CA SER A 68 -13.74 0.78 18.91
C SER A 68 -14.44 -0.16 17.92
N GLU A 69 -15.21 -1.11 18.47
CA GLU A 69 -16.03 -2.04 17.68
C GLU A 69 -17.12 -1.29 16.92
N GLN A 70 -17.73 -0.28 17.53
CA GLN A 70 -18.72 0.56 16.85
C GLN A 70 -18.12 1.23 15.61
N GLU A 71 -16.90 1.76 15.71
CA GLU A 71 -16.25 2.38 14.55
C GLU A 71 -15.90 1.38 13.46
N LEU A 72 -15.56 0.14 13.84
CA LEU A 72 -15.38 -0.94 12.88
C LEU A 72 -16.69 -1.20 12.11
N HIS A 73 -17.81 -1.28 12.81
CA HIS A 73 -19.13 -1.46 12.21
C HIS A 73 -19.48 -0.30 11.26
N GLU A 74 -19.29 0.94 11.68
CA GLU A 74 -19.53 2.14 10.85
C GLU A 74 -18.69 2.12 9.56
N VAL A 75 -17.41 1.73 9.66
CA VAL A 75 -16.52 1.62 8.51
C VAL A 75 -16.94 0.48 7.58
N PHE A 76 -17.33 -0.66 8.12
CA PHE A 76 -17.77 -1.80 7.33
C PHE A 76 -19.09 -1.50 6.60
N GLU A 77 -20.05 -0.89 7.29
CA GLU A 77 -21.30 -0.43 6.69
C GLU A 77 -21.05 0.59 5.57
N GLN A 78 -20.19 1.58 5.80
CA GLN A 78 -19.85 2.59 4.80
C GLN A 78 -19.20 2.00 3.54
N LEU A 79 -18.48 0.88 3.67
CA LEU A 79 -17.81 0.20 2.57
C LEU A 79 -18.59 -1.00 2.03
N ASP A 80 -19.81 -1.22 2.52
CA ASP A 80 -20.64 -2.39 2.17
C ASP A 80 -19.91 -3.74 2.39
N ILE A 81 -19.13 -3.81 3.48
CA ILE A 81 -18.40 -5.02 3.90
C ILE A 81 -19.27 -5.77 4.93
N PRO A 82 -19.65 -7.04 4.67
CA PRO A 82 -20.44 -7.80 5.61
C PRO A 82 -19.64 -8.15 6.87
N ILE A 83 -20.28 -8.04 8.03
CA ILE A 83 -19.74 -8.55 9.28
C ILE A 83 -20.16 -10.01 9.42
N VAL A 84 -19.17 -10.89 9.45
CA VAL A 84 -19.35 -12.32 9.65
C VAL A 84 -18.81 -12.69 11.02
N LEU A 85 -19.59 -13.44 11.80
CA LEU A 85 -19.15 -13.92 13.10
C LEU A 85 -18.25 -15.14 12.91
N ALA A 86 -17.12 -15.15 13.61
CA ALA A 86 -16.19 -16.27 13.63
C ALA A 86 -16.88 -17.53 14.19
N SER A 87 -16.69 -18.68 13.54
CA SER A 87 -17.00 -19.96 14.17
C SER A 87 -15.98 -20.26 15.27
N ASP A 88 -16.35 -21.08 16.25
CA ASP A 88 -15.45 -21.53 17.34
C ASP A 88 -14.14 -22.18 16.84
N SER A 89 -14.06 -22.52 15.54
CA SER A 89 -12.89 -23.10 14.86
C SER A 89 -12.04 -22.10 14.05
N SER A 90 -12.45 -20.82 13.97
CA SER A 90 -11.72 -19.79 13.25
C SER A 90 -10.53 -19.33 14.10
N THR A 91 -9.37 -19.92 13.87
CA THR A 91 -8.10 -19.38 14.36
C THR A 91 -7.81 -18.10 13.58
N SER A 92 -8.12 -16.94 14.17
CA SER A 92 -7.66 -15.66 13.64
C SER A 92 -6.15 -15.74 13.44
N THR A 93 -5.71 -15.62 12.19
CA THR A 93 -4.31 -15.78 11.79
C THR A 93 -3.48 -14.52 12.06
N THR A 94 -4.13 -13.42 12.46
CA THR A 94 -3.48 -12.20 12.94
C THR A 94 -3.46 -12.22 14.46
N ALA A 95 -2.30 -12.59 15.03
CA ALA A 95 -2.10 -12.85 16.46
C ALA A 95 -2.48 -11.70 17.43
N ASN A 96 -2.93 -10.55 16.93
CA ASN A 96 -3.27 -9.36 17.72
C ASN A 96 -4.59 -8.69 17.26
N TRP A 97 -5.47 -9.40 16.55
CA TRP A 97 -6.77 -8.85 16.17
C TRP A 97 -7.66 -8.63 17.40
N ARG A 98 -8.24 -7.43 17.52
CA ARG A 98 -8.96 -6.99 18.74
C ARG A 98 -10.36 -7.57 18.90
N TYR A 99 -10.98 -8.03 17.81
CA TYR A 99 -12.37 -8.50 17.80
C TYR A 99 -12.44 -9.96 17.32
N PRO A 100 -11.94 -10.93 18.10
CA PRO A 100 -11.83 -12.34 17.69
C PRO A 100 -13.16 -13.00 17.33
N GLN A 101 -14.28 -12.42 17.78
CA GLN A 101 -15.63 -12.86 17.42
C GLN A 101 -16.04 -12.48 15.99
N ILE A 102 -15.31 -11.58 15.33
CA ILE A 102 -15.54 -11.15 13.94
C ILE A 102 -14.51 -11.83 13.06
N GLU A 103 -14.99 -12.53 12.02
CA GLU A 103 -14.14 -13.13 11.00
C GLU A 103 -13.36 -12.05 10.25
N HIS A 104 -12.07 -12.31 10.04
CA HIS A 104 -11.22 -11.39 9.30
C HIS A 104 -11.59 -11.41 7.81
N PRO A 105 -12.08 -10.30 7.22
CA PRO A 105 -12.69 -10.32 5.89
C PRO A 105 -11.70 -10.67 4.77
N LYS A 106 -10.42 -10.33 4.92
CA LYS A 106 -9.34 -10.62 3.96
C LYS A 106 -9.70 -10.09 2.56
N HIS A 107 -10.16 -10.95 1.65
CA HIS A 107 -10.55 -10.55 0.30
C HIS A 107 -12.00 -10.10 0.27
N VAL A 108 -12.24 -8.87 -0.18
CA VAL A 108 -13.57 -8.26 -0.27
C VAL A 108 -13.82 -7.66 -1.65
N MET A 109 -15.09 -7.42 -1.94
CA MET A 109 -15.57 -6.63 -3.06
C MET A 109 -16.19 -5.35 -2.51
N ILE A 110 -15.69 -4.18 -2.90
CA ILE A 110 -16.26 -2.89 -2.52
C ILE A 110 -16.60 -2.17 -3.81
N ALA A 111 -17.86 -1.83 -4.03
CA ALA A 111 -18.32 -1.15 -5.26
C ALA A 111 -17.82 -1.80 -6.57
N GLY A 112 -17.72 -3.14 -6.61
CA GLY A 112 -17.22 -3.87 -7.77
C GLY A 112 -15.70 -3.97 -7.89
N VAL A 113 -14.93 -3.38 -6.97
CA VAL A 113 -13.47 -3.42 -6.92
C VAL A 113 -12.99 -4.50 -5.93
N LYS A 114 -12.07 -5.35 -6.38
CA LYS A 114 -11.41 -6.35 -5.53
C LYS A 114 -10.39 -5.67 -4.64
N ALA A 115 -10.51 -5.90 -3.33
CA ALA A 115 -9.58 -5.39 -2.34
C ALA A 115 -9.16 -6.47 -1.34
N PHE A 116 -8.00 -6.27 -0.73
CA PHE A 116 -7.54 -7.05 0.41
C PHE A 116 -7.48 -6.15 1.65
N ILE A 117 -7.99 -6.65 2.76
CA ILE A 117 -8.02 -5.97 4.04
C ILE A 117 -7.05 -6.67 5.00
N TRP A 118 -6.20 -5.89 5.65
CA TRP A 118 -5.48 -6.31 6.86
C TRP A 118 -6.05 -5.59 8.06
N MET A 119 -6.32 -6.34 9.12
CA MET A 119 -6.78 -5.79 10.39
C MET A 119 -5.66 -5.73 11.43
N TYR A 120 -5.52 -4.58 12.07
CA TYR A 120 -4.59 -4.32 13.17
C TYR A 120 -5.36 -3.81 14.40
N PRO A 121 -4.73 -3.75 15.60
CA PRO A 121 -5.42 -3.31 16.82
C PRO A 121 -6.03 -1.90 16.76
N ASP A 122 -5.42 -0.98 16.00
CA ASP A 122 -5.76 0.46 15.97
C ASP A 122 -6.17 0.96 14.57
N ARG A 123 -6.13 0.09 13.56
CA ARG A 123 -6.39 0.47 12.16
C ARG A 123 -6.76 -0.73 11.30
N MET A 124 -7.42 -0.42 10.21
CA MET A 124 -7.58 -1.28 9.05
C MET A 124 -6.69 -0.77 7.92
N LYS A 125 -5.99 -1.66 7.22
CA LYS A 125 -5.37 -1.34 5.93
C LYS A 125 -6.17 -2.00 4.82
N LEU A 126 -6.27 -1.33 3.69
CA LEU A 126 -6.94 -1.83 2.50
C LEU A 126 -6.04 -1.60 1.29
N SER A 127 -5.85 -2.63 0.46
CA SER A 127 -5.17 -2.50 -0.83
C SER A 127 -6.02 -2.99 -1.98
N ILE A 128 -5.79 -2.42 -3.16
CA ILE A 128 -6.35 -2.93 -4.41
C ILE A 128 -5.73 -4.30 -4.73
N THR A 129 -6.56 -5.26 -5.14
CA THR A 129 -6.11 -6.57 -5.63
C THR A 129 -6.27 -6.62 -7.15
N ASN A 130 -5.16 -6.77 -7.87
CA ASN A 130 -5.16 -7.02 -9.31
C ASN A 130 -4.78 -8.49 -9.58
N LEU A 131 -5.73 -9.32 -10.00
CA LEU A 131 -5.48 -10.76 -10.21
C LEU A 131 -4.62 -11.05 -11.43
N GLU A 132 -4.59 -10.16 -12.41
CA GLU A 132 -3.74 -10.31 -13.59
C GLU A 132 -2.28 -9.98 -13.26
N HIS A 133 -2.08 -9.02 -12.36
CA HIS A 133 -0.78 -8.57 -11.89
C HIS A 133 -0.73 -8.53 -10.35
N PRO A 134 -0.69 -9.70 -9.67
CA PRO A 134 -0.89 -9.79 -8.23
C PRO A 134 0.23 -9.19 -7.37
N VAL A 135 1.38 -8.87 -7.98
CA VAL A 135 2.56 -8.34 -7.27
C VAL A 135 3.02 -6.97 -7.79
N GLU A 136 2.24 -6.35 -8.67
CA GLU A 136 2.57 -5.09 -9.33
C GLU A 136 1.36 -4.14 -9.38
N VAL A 137 1.60 -2.85 -9.13
CA VAL A 137 0.60 -1.82 -9.34
C VAL A 137 0.61 -1.43 -10.82
N THR A 138 -0.51 -1.60 -11.51
CA THR A 138 -0.65 -1.20 -12.91
C THR A 138 -1.60 -0.03 -13.06
N ALA A 139 -1.72 0.52 -14.27
CA ALA A 139 -2.73 1.53 -14.58
C ALA A 139 -4.16 1.04 -14.27
N THR A 140 -4.45 -0.25 -14.46
CA THR A 140 -5.73 -0.88 -14.07
C THR A 140 -5.95 -0.81 -12.57
N SER A 141 -4.90 -1.03 -11.76
CA SER A 141 -4.97 -0.90 -10.31
C SER A 141 -5.30 0.55 -9.90
N VAL A 142 -4.74 1.54 -10.59
CA VAL A 142 -5.02 2.97 -10.34
C VAL A 142 -6.47 3.31 -10.69
N VAL A 143 -6.97 2.86 -11.85
CA VAL A 143 -8.38 3.06 -12.23
C VAL A 143 -9.33 2.43 -11.22
N ALA A 144 -9.00 1.24 -10.71
CA ALA A 144 -9.78 0.59 -9.66
C ALA A 144 -9.73 1.37 -8.32
N ALA A 145 -8.56 1.93 -7.95
CA ALA A 145 -8.45 2.81 -6.79
C ALA A 145 -9.30 4.08 -6.94
N GLU A 146 -9.27 4.72 -8.11
CA GLU A 146 -10.11 5.90 -8.41
C GLU A 146 -11.61 5.62 -8.26
N GLN A 147 -12.06 4.41 -8.62
CA GLN A 147 -13.46 4.00 -8.42
C GLN A 147 -13.83 3.89 -6.94
N LEU A 148 -12.87 3.57 -6.06
CA LEU A 148 -13.10 3.47 -4.61
C LEU A 148 -13.01 4.79 -3.86
N GLU A 149 -12.26 5.78 -4.38
CA GLU A 149 -12.06 7.08 -3.72
C GLU A 149 -13.37 7.76 -3.24
N PRO A 150 -14.49 7.76 -4.00
CA PRO A 150 -15.77 8.32 -3.53
C PRO A 150 -16.35 7.61 -2.30
N PHE A 151 -16.19 6.29 -2.18
CA PHE A 151 -16.68 5.50 -1.04
C PHE A 151 -15.81 5.70 0.21
N LEU A 152 -14.55 6.11 0.01
CA LEU A 152 -13.61 6.44 1.08
C LEU A 152 -13.78 7.88 1.58
N ALA A 153 -14.37 8.77 0.77
CA ALA A 153 -14.49 10.19 1.11
C ALA A 153 -15.25 10.46 2.43
N PRO A 154 -16.36 9.76 2.76
CA PRO A 154 -17.01 9.90 4.07
C PRO A 154 -16.12 9.51 5.25
N LEU A 155 -15.12 8.65 5.02
CA LEU A 155 -14.16 8.18 6.02
C LEU A 155 -12.89 9.03 6.09
N ALA A 156 -12.81 10.14 5.35
CA ALA A 156 -11.58 10.94 5.24
C ALA A 156 -11.01 11.40 6.59
N TYR A 157 -11.86 11.70 7.58
CA TYR A 157 -11.44 12.11 8.92
C TYR A 157 -10.77 10.98 9.73
N ARG A 158 -10.94 9.72 9.31
CA ARG A 158 -10.31 8.53 9.90
C ARG A 158 -9.04 8.10 9.16
N MET A 159 -8.74 8.70 8.01
CA MET A 159 -7.60 8.29 7.18
C MET A 159 -6.27 8.58 7.88
N ILE A 160 -5.36 7.62 7.79
CA ILE A 160 -3.97 7.73 8.24
C ILE A 160 -3.10 7.88 6.99
N ASP A 161 -2.37 8.98 6.90
CA ASP A 161 -1.48 9.31 5.77
C ASP A 161 -0.08 9.69 6.30
N PRO A 162 1.00 9.00 5.88
CA PRO A 162 1.00 7.84 4.99
C PRO A 162 0.37 6.60 5.65
N PRO A 163 -0.18 5.66 4.86
CA PRO A 163 -0.82 4.45 5.39
C PRO A 163 0.17 3.50 6.10
N GLN A 164 1.46 3.64 5.80
CA GLN A 164 2.57 3.04 6.52
C GLN A 164 3.59 4.14 6.81
N ASP A 165 4.07 4.20 8.05
CA ASP A 165 5.02 5.22 8.51
C ASP A 165 6.46 4.78 8.25
N ASP A 166 6.78 4.55 6.97
CA ASP A 166 8.13 4.23 6.53
C ASP A 166 8.39 4.71 5.10
N ARG A 167 9.65 4.55 4.65
CA ARG A 167 10.10 5.01 3.34
C ARG A 167 9.49 4.26 2.15
N TYR A 168 8.81 3.13 2.36
CA TYR A 168 8.28 2.30 1.28
C TYR A 168 6.96 2.83 0.73
N CYS A 169 6.28 3.76 1.40
CA CYS A 169 5.11 4.44 0.85
C CYS A 169 5.49 5.80 0.23
N PHE A 170 5.10 5.99 -1.03
CA PHE A 170 5.39 7.19 -1.79
C PHE A 170 4.62 8.39 -1.23
N ARG A 171 5.35 9.48 -0.96
CA ARG A 171 4.83 10.78 -0.55
C ARG A 171 5.31 11.84 -1.52
N ALA A 172 4.40 12.51 -2.21
CA ALA A 172 4.77 13.45 -3.27
C ALA A 172 5.59 14.64 -2.74
N GLU A 173 5.40 15.04 -1.49
CA GLU A 173 6.15 16.13 -0.83
C GLU A 173 7.65 15.84 -0.66
N ASP A 174 8.05 14.58 -0.60
CA ASP A 174 9.47 14.20 -0.40
C ASP A 174 10.31 14.34 -1.68
N TRP A 175 9.66 14.60 -2.83
CA TRP A 175 10.29 14.58 -4.16
C TRP A 175 10.01 15.85 -4.99
N ARG A 176 9.59 16.93 -4.33
CA ARG A 176 9.32 18.24 -4.96
C ARG A 176 10.46 19.24 -4.76
#